data_AF-A0A353G7Q9-F1
#
_entry.id   AF-A0A353G7Q9-F1
#
_cell.length_a   1.000
_cell.length_b   1.000
_cell.length_c   1.000
_cell.angle_alpha   90.00
_cell.angle_beta   90.00
_cell.angle_gamma   90.00
#
_symmetry.space_group_name_H-M   'P 1'
#
loop_
_entity.id
_entity.type
_entity.pdbx_description
1 polymer ?
#
loop_
_entity_poly.entity_id
_entity_poly.type
_entity_poly.pdbx_seq_one_letter_code
_entity_poly.pdbx_strand_id
1 'polypeptide(L)'
;MQDRAARNAEIQARAAQEMAAMGVDAAFINLLVDTFYNNIRNHPALGPIFAQKLDGHWDAHLLKMKSFWSAIAFKTGAYGGKPVQAHQGVNDLTPAHFPLWLALFSQTLDEVAPTPEAHAWFMTSAERIARSLILAL
;
A
#
# COMPACT_ATOMS: atom_id res chain seq x y z
N MET A 1 -1.59 8.06 30.49
CA MET A 1 -2.19 7.16 29.46
C MET A 1 -3.33 7.83 28.69
N GLN A 2 -4.22 8.58 29.34
CA GLN A 2 -5.34 9.30 28.68
C GLN A 2 -4.90 10.30 27.60
N ASP A 3 -3.84 11.08 27.83
CA ASP A 3 -3.35 12.09 26.85
C ASP A 3 -2.87 11.49 25.52
N ARG A 4 -2.25 10.29 25.56
CA ARG A 4 -1.76 9.62 24.35
C ARG A 4 -2.91 9.05 23.52
N ALA A 5 -3.93 8.51 24.19
CA ALA A 5 -5.11 7.99 23.52
C ALA A 5 -5.92 9.12 22.87
N ALA A 6 -6.12 10.23 23.58
CA ALA A 6 -6.80 11.42 23.05
C ALA A 6 -6.06 12.01 21.84
N ARG A 7 -4.74 12.16 21.93
CA ARG A 7 -3.92 12.63 20.80
C ARG A 7 -4.00 11.70 19.59
N ASN A 8 -3.97 10.38 19.79
CA ASN A 8 -4.10 9.43 18.70
C ASN A 8 -5.48 9.51 18.03
N ALA A 9 -6.55 9.64 18.82
CA ALA A 9 -7.91 9.79 18.32
C ALA A 9 -8.07 11.07 17.48
N GLU A 10 -7.45 12.18 17.91
CA GLU A 10 -7.46 13.43 17.14
C GLU A 10 -6.72 13.29 15.80
N ILE A 11 -5.55 12.65 15.79
CA ILE A 11 -4.80 12.37 14.56
C ILE A 11 -5.64 11.52 13.60
N GLN A 12 -6.30 10.48 14.11
CA GLN A 12 -7.16 9.60 13.30
C GLN A 12 -8.38 10.34 12.75
N ALA A 13 -9.02 11.19 13.56
CA ALA A 13 -10.16 11.99 13.11
C ALA A 13 -9.78 12.96 11.99
N ARG A 14 -8.63 13.65 12.12
CA ARG A 14 -8.11 14.54 11.07
C ARG A 14 -7.79 13.77 9.79
N ALA A 15 -7.11 12.63 9.91
CA ALA A 15 -6.81 11.78 8.75
C ALA A 15 -8.08 11.27 8.08
N ALA A 16 -9.10 10.85 8.84
CA ALA A 16 -10.37 10.41 8.29
C ALA A 16 -11.11 11.53 7.53
N GLN A 17 -11.09 12.76 8.05
CA GLN A 17 -11.67 13.92 7.35
C GLN A 17 -10.91 14.24 6.05
N GLU A 18 -9.58 14.18 6.08
CA GLU A 18 -8.74 14.38 4.89
C GLU A 18 -9.01 13.30 3.82
N MET A 19 -9.06 12.02 4.21
CA MET A 19 -9.39 10.92 3.30
C MET A 19 -10.79 11.09 2.72
N ALA A 20 -11.79 11.40 3.56
CA ALA A 20 -13.15 11.64 3.10
C ALA A 20 -13.26 12.81 2.12
N ALA A 21 -12.50 13.88 2.33
CA ALA A 21 -12.44 15.03 1.42
C ALA A 21 -11.88 14.67 0.03
N MET A 22 -11.01 13.65 -0.04
CA MET A 22 -10.50 13.09 -1.29
C MET A 22 -11.34 11.91 -1.82
N GLY A 23 -12.50 11.61 -1.23
CA GLY A 23 -13.34 10.47 -1.62
C GLY A 23 -12.76 9.10 -1.27
N VAL A 24 -11.77 9.03 -0.38
CA VAL A 24 -11.11 7.80 0.05
C VAL A 24 -11.86 7.17 1.22
N ASP A 25 -12.41 5.98 1.00
CA ASP A 25 -13.06 5.17 2.03
C ASP A 25 -12.55 3.71 2.02
N ALA A 26 -13.15 2.84 2.85
CA ALA A 26 -12.78 1.44 2.91
C ALA A 26 -13.07 0.66 1.61
N ALA A 27 -14.10 1.05 0.86
CA ALA A 27 -14.44 0.42 -0.42
C ALA A 27 -13.38 0.74 -1.48
N PHE A 28 -12.93 2.00 -1.54
CA PHE A 28 -11.82 2.41 -2.39
C PHE A 28 -10.52 1.66 -2.07
N ILE A 29 -10.16 1.51 -0.79
CA ILE A 29 -8.96 0.74 -0.40
C ILE A 29 -9.05 -0.71 -0.91
N ASN A 30 -10.22 -1.34 -0.77
CA ASN A 30 -10.42 -2.70 -1.25
C ASN A 30 -10.26 -2.78 -2.78
N LEU A 31 -10.91 -1.88 -3.51
CA LEU A 31 -10.82 -1.80 -4.97
C LEU A 31 -9.38 -1.57 -5.43
N LEU A 32 -8.69 -0.59 -4.86
CA LEU A 32 -7.29 -0.28 -5.19
C LEU A 32 -6.39 -1.51 -5.00
N VAL A 33 -6.50 -2.19 -3.87
CA VAL A 33 -5.65 -3.36 -3.59
C VAL A 33 -6.00 -4.53 -4.52
N ASP A 34 -7.28 -4.83 -4.70
CA ASP A 34 -7.68 -5.96 -5.54
C ASP A 34 -7.28 -5.73 -7.02
N THR A 35 -7.52 -4.52 -7.55
CA THR A 35 -7.10 -4.15 -8.91
C THR A 35 -5.58 -4.18 -9.06
N PHE A 36 -4.85 -3.58 -8.12
CA PHE A 36 -3.39 -3.51 -8.20
C PHE A 36 -2.74 -4.90 -8.20
N TYR A 37 -3.19 -5.79 -7.31
CA TYR A 37 -2.61 -7.13 -7.24
C TYR A 37 -3.07 -8.04 -8.38
N ASN A 38 -4.25 -7.82 -8.96
CA ASN A 38 -4.61 -8.43 -10.22
C ASN A 38 -3.65 -7.99 -11.34
N ASN A 39 -3.32 -6.70 -11.41
CA ASN A 39 -2.35 -6.17 -12.38
C ASN A 39 -0.94 -6.74 -12.14
N ILE A 40 -0.50 -6.86 -10.87
CA ILE A 40 0.79 -7.47 -10.51
C ILE A 40 0.89 -8.91 -11.00
N ARG A 41 -0.14 -9.73 -10.83
CA ARG A 41 -0.14 -11.14 -11.26
C ARG A 41 0.11 -11.29 -12.75
N ASN A 42 -0.38 -10.34 -13.54
CA ASN A 42 -0.27 -10.35 -15.00
C ASN A 42 0.99 -9.62 -15.52
N HIS A 43 1.73 -8.93 -14.64
CA HIS A 43 2.89 -8.15 -15.06
C HIS A 43 4.12 -9.04 -15.29
N PRO A 44 4.77 -8.99 -16.46
CA PRO A 44 5.80 -9.97 -16.85
C PRO A 44 7.05 -9.97 -15.96
N ALA A 45 7.44 -8.81 -15.43
CA ALA A 45 8.61 -8.70 -14.55
C ALA A 45 8.30 -8.77 -13.05
N LEU A 46 7.05 -8.49 -12.64
CA LEU A 46 6.68 -8.43 -11.22
C LEU A 46 5.94 -9.70 -10.79
N GLY A 47 5.03 -10.19 -11.64
CA GLY A 47 4.25 -11.39 -11.42
C GLY A 47 5.08 -12.58 -10.95
N PRO A 48 6.20 -12.94 -11.61
CA PRO A 48 7.04 -14.05 -11.18
C PRO A 48 7.60 -13.91 -9.75
N ILE A 49 8.02 -12.70 -9.34
CA ILE A 49 8.54 -12.43 -7.99
C ILE A 49 7.46 -12.68 -6.93
N PHE A 50 6.25 -12.16 -7.17
CA PHE A 50 5.12 -12.35 -6.26
C PHE A 50 4.63 -13.80 -6.27
N ALA A 51 4.54 -14.44 -7.44
CA ALA A 51 4.11 -15.83 -7.56
C ALA A 51 5.04 -16.78 -6.79
N GLN A 52 6.35 -16.61 -6.94
CA GLN A 52 7.33 -17.42 -6.20
C GLN A 52 7.19 -17.26 -4.67
N LYS A 53 6.89 -16.04 -4.20
CA LYS A 53 6.80 -15.76 -2.76
C LYS A 53 5.43 -16.07 -2.15
N LEU A 54 4.35 -15.95 -2.92
CA LEU A 54 2.96 -15.96 -2.43
C LEU A 54 2.13 -17.13 -2.93
N ASP A 55 2.72 -18.11 -3.62
CA ASP A 55 2.01 -19.30 -4.04
C ASP A 55 1.23 -19.93 -2.87
N GLY A 56 -0.04 -20.24 -3.08
CA GLY A 56 -0.97 -20.72 -2.04
C GLY A 56 -1.38 -19.72 -0.95
N HIS A 57 -0.88 -18.47 -0.94
CA HIS A 57 -1.05 -17.51 0.16
C HIS A 57 -1.57 -16.13 -0.27
N TRP A 58 -2.08 -16.02 -1.49
CA TRP A 58 -2.56 -14.76 -2.06
C TRP A 58 -3.64 -14.07 -1.23
N ASP A 59 -4.66 -14.79 -0.78
CA ASP A 59 -5.79 -14.18 -0.05
C ASP A 59 -5.33 -13.55 1.27
N ALA A 60 -4.42 -14.22 1.97
CA ALA A 60 -3.80 -13.69 3.19
C ALA A 60 -2.95 -12.45 2.88
N HIS A 61 -2.25 -12.42 1.75
CA HIS A 61 -1.51 -11.25 1.31
C HIS A 61 -2.43 -10.07 1.00
N LEU A 62 -3.50 -10.28 0.23
CA LEU A 62 -4.46 -9.23 -0.11
C LEU A 62 -5.11 -8.63 1.14
N LEU A 63 -5.54 -9.46 2.10
CA LEU A 63 -6.09 -8.98 3.37
C LEU A 63 -5.08 -8.13 4.16
N LYS A 64 -3.81 -8.56 4.17
CA LYS A 64 -2.72 -7.82 4.82
C LYS A 64 -2.47 -6.48 4.12
N MET A 65 -2.57 -6.40 2.80
CA MET A 65 -2.35 -5.17 2.03
C MET A 65 -3.51 -4.19 2.15
N LYS A 66 -4.76 -4.67 2.21
CA LYS A 66 -5.94 -3.86 2.58
C LYS A 66 -5.75 -3.22 3.96
N SER A 67 -5.34 -4.02 4.94
CA SER A 67 -5.02 -3.53 6.28
C SER A 67 -3.86 -2.52 6.30
N PHE A 68 -2.81 -2.77 5.51
CA PHE A 68 -1.65 -1.89 5.40
C PHE A 68 -2.02 -0.51 4.86
N TRP A 69 -2.67 -0.44 3.69
CA TRP A 69 -3.04 0.83 3.06
C TRP A 69 -4.09 1.58 3.87
N SER A 70 -5.06 0.87 4.46
CA SER A 70 -6.01 1.47 5.40
C SER A 70 -5.29 2.09 6.61
N ALA A 71 -4.32 1.39 7.21
CA ALA A 71 -3.58 1.92 8.35
C ALA A 71 -2.73 3.16 8.01
N ILE A 72 -2.19 3.23 6.78
CA ILE A 72 -1.44 4.41 6.30
C ILE A 72 -2.38 5.60 6.09
N ALA A 73 -3.50 5.37 5.39
CA ALA A 73 -4.51 6.37 5.05
C ALA A 73 -5.15 6.97 6.31
N PHE A 74 -5.69 6.11 7.18
CA PHE A 74 -6.49 6.54 8.33
C PHE A 74 -5.69 6.67 9.64
N LYS A 75 -4.35 6.48 9.60
CA LYS A 75 -3.46 6.57 10.78
C LYS A 75 -3.90 5.69 11.96
N THR A 76 -4.55 4.56 11.69
CA THR A 76 -5.10 3.69 12.73
C THR A 76 -4.02 2.97 13.53
N GLY A 77 -2.82 2.81 12.96
CA GLY A 77 -1.77 1.99 13.54
C GLY A 77 -2.12 0.48 13.58
N ALA A 78 -3.19 0.07 12.91
CA ALA A 78 -3.67 -1.32 12.91
C ALA A 78 -2.73 -2.28 12.17
N TYR A 79 -1.84 -1.78 11.32
CA TYR A 79 -0.83 -2.59 10.66
C TYR A 79 0.38 -2.84 11.58
N GLY A 80 0.43 -4.03 12.17
CA GLY A 80 1.55 -4.48 13.02
C GLY A 80 2.74 -5.09 12.27
N GLY A 81 2.75 -5.07 10.93
CA GLY A 81 3.80 -5.68 10.12
C GLY A 81 5.07 -4.84 10.03
N LYS A 82 6.16 -5.47 9.58
CA LYS A 82 7.46 -4.83 9.35
C LYS A 82 7.80 -4.89 7.86
N PRO A 83 7.45 -3.87 7.04
CA PRO A 83 7.58 -3.94 5.60
C PRO A 83 9.01 -4.22 5.13
N VAL A 84 10.00 -3.52 5.67
CA VAL A 84 11.41 -3.73 5.31
C VAL A 84 11.82 -5.19 5.47
N GLN A 85 11.59 -5.77 6.65
CA GLN A 85 11.95 -7.17 6.93
C GLN A 85 11.21 -8.16 6.04
N ALA A 86 10.00 -7.84 5.59
CA ALA A 86 9.21 -8.70 4.72
C ALA A 86 9.74 -8.76 3.27
N HIS A 87 10.51 -7.76 2.84
CA HIS A 87 11.09 -7.67 1.50
C HIS A 87 12.57 -8.05 1.45
N GLN A 88 13.25 -8.08 2.61
CA GLN A 88 14.61 -8.59 2.72
C GLN A 88 14.67 -10.09 2.43
N GLY A 89 15.63 -10.51 1.59
CA GLY A 89 15.81 -11.92 1.24
C GLY A 89 14.70 -12.52 0.37
N VAL A 90 13.88 -11.68 -0.28
CA VAL A 90 13.01 -12.15 -1.37
C VAL A 90 13.90 -12.42 -2.58
N ASN A 91 13.88 -13.67 -3.06
CA ASN A 91 14.67 -14.07 -4.23
C ASN A 91 14.30 -13.22 -5.44
N ASP A 92 15.31 -12.87 -6.23
CA ASP A 92 15.20 -12.12 -7.48
C ASP A 92 14.60 -10.70 -7.37
N LEU A 93 14.21 -10.25 -6.16
CA LEU A 93 13.82 -8.87 -5.92
C LEU A 93 15.06 -7.98 -5.91
N THR A 94 15.10 -7.05 -6.87
CA THR A 94 16.18 -6.06 -7.01
C THR A 94 15.62 -4.63 -7.01
N PRO A 95 16.46 -3.60 -6.76
CA PRO A 95 16.05 -2.20 -6.84
C PRO A 95 15.35 -1.81 -8.15
N ALA A 96 15.68 -2.47 -9.27
CA ALA A 96 15.08 -2.20 -10.57
C ALA A 96 13.57 -2.54 -10.65
N HIS A 97 13.06 -3.38 -9.74
CA HIS A 97 11.64 -3.74 -9.70
C HIS A 97 10.76 -2.65 -9.10
N PHE A 98 11.31 -1.76 -8.26
CA PHE A 98 10.52 -0.73 -7.57
C PHE A 98 9.99 0.35 -8.51
N PRO A 99 10.76 0.87 -9.48
CA PRO A 99 10.20 1.75 -10.51
C PRO A 99 9.06 1.10 -11.31
N LEU A 100 9.18 -0.19 -11.64
CA LEU A 100 8.11 -0.93 -12.33
C LEU A 100 6.86 -1.05 -11.46
N TRP A 101 7.04 -1.38 -10.18
CA TRP A 101 5.96 -1.48 -9.21
C TRP A 101 5.25 -0.12 -9.01
N LEU A 102 6.02 0.98 -8.91
CA LEU A 102 5.48 2.34 -8.77
C LEU A 102 4.72 2.79 -10.03
N ALA A 103 5.25 2.48 -11.21
CA ALA A 103 4.57 2.77 -12.47
C ALA A 103 3.23 2.02 -12.57
N LEU A 104 3.21 0.73 -12.23
CA LEU A 104 1.98 -0.07 -12.23
C LEU A 104 0.98 0.41 -11.17
N PHE A 105 1.48 0.84 -10.00
CA PHE A 105 0.64 1.39 -8.94
C PHE A 105 0.01 2.72 -9.37
N SER A 106 0.78 3.60 -10.03
CA SER A 106 0.27 4.84 -10.63
C SER A 106 -0.81 4.57 -11.67
N GLN A 107 -0.57 3.63 -12.60
CA GLN A 107 -1.56 3.24 -13.61
C GLN A 107 -2.86 2.73 -12.97
N THR A 108 -2.73 1.92 -11.91
CA THR A 108 -3.91 1.43 -11.18
C THR A 108 -4.66 2.57 -10.51
N LEU A 109 -3.95 3.56 -9.95
CA LEU A 109 -4.60 4.75 -9.38
C LEU A 109 -5.26 5.60 -10.48
N ASP A 110 -4.70 5.69 -11.68
CA ASP A 110 -5.34 6.38 -12.81
C ASP A 110 -6.69 5.74 -13.17
N GLU A 111 -6.84 4.43 -12.96
CA GLU A 111 -8.08 3.69 -13.21
C GLU A 111 -9.13 3.85 -12.10
N VAL A 112 -8.71 3.89 -10.82
CA VAL A 112 -9.62 3.70 -9.68
C VAL A 112 -9.67 4.85 -8.68
N ALA A 113 -8.73 5.80 -8.74
CA ALA A 113 -8.70 6.90 -7.78
C ALA A 113 -9.95 7.80 -7.92
N PRO A 114 -10.62 8.14 -6.82
CA PRO A 114 -11.82 8.98 -6.85
C PRO A 114 -11.51 10.42 -7.27
N THR A 115 -10.30 10.90 -6.98
CA THR A 115 -9.84 12.25 -7.35
C THR A 115 -8.34 12.28 -7.65
N PRO A 116 -7.84 13.30 -8.38
CA PRO A 116 -6.41 13.53 -8.58
C PRO A 116 -5.62 13.71 -7.28
N GLU A 117 -6.24 14.30 -6.26
CA GLU A 117 -5.62 14.48 -4.94
C GLU A 117 -5.42 13.14 -4.25
N ALA A 118 -6.40 12.22 -4.33
CA ALA A 118 -6.26 10.86 -3.82
C ALA A 118 -5.09 10.15 -4.52
N HIS A 119 -5.02 10.21 -5.86
CA HIS A 119 -3.91 9.66 -6.63
C HIS A 119 -2.55 10.18 -6.13
N ALA A 120 -2.39 11.50 -6.07
CA ALA A 120 -1.14 12.14 -5.64
C ALA A 120 -0.75 11.77 -4.21
N TRP A 121 -1.72 11.67 -3.30
CA TRP A 121 -1.49 11.27 -1.91
C TRP A 121 -0.97 9.84 -1.80
N PHE A 122 -1.60 8.90 -2.53
CA PHE A 122 -1.19 7.50 -2.53
C PHE A 122 0.17 7.32 -3.20
N MET A 123 0.45 8.01 -4.30
CA MET A 123 1.76 8.00 -4.95
C MET A 123 2.86 8.53 -4.04
N THR A 124 2.65 9.68 -3.40
CA THR A 124 3.63 10.25 -2.45
C THR A 124 3.95 9.26 -1.32
N SER A 125 2.91 8.58 -0.80
CA SER A 125 3.07 7.57 0.24
C SER A 125 3.82 6.33 -0.27
N ALA A 126 3.45 5.83 -1.45
CA ALA A 126 4.04 4.67 -2.10
C ALA A 126 5.53 4.89 -2.39
N GLU A 127 5.90 6.03 -2.95
CA GLU A 127 7.30 6.37 -3.23
C GLU A 127 8.15 6.44 -1.96
N ARG A 128 7.62 7.02 -0.88
CA ARG A 128 8.34 7.06 0.40
C ARG A 128 8.59 5.65 0.94
N ILE A 129 7.61 4.76 0.81
CA ILE A 129 7.75 3.35 1.20
C ILE A 129 8.77 2.65 0.29
N ALA A 130 8.66 2.79 -1.03
CA ALA A 130 9.59 2.21 -1.98
C ALA A 130 11.04 2.65 -1.69
N ARG A 131 11.27 3.94 -1.44
CA ARG A 131 12.59 4.46 -1.05
C ARG A 131 13.15 3.77 0.20
N SER A 132 12.34 3.56 1.23
CA SER A 132 12.81 2.90 2.45
C SER A 132 13.09 1.41 2.26
N LEU A 133 12.35 0.73 1.37
CA LEU A 133 12.60 -0.67 1.01
C LEU A 133 13.89 -0.81 0.19
N ILE A 134 14.10 0.05 -0.82
CA ILE A 134 15.29 0.06 -1.66
C ILE A 134 16.56 0.26 -0.84
N LEU A 135 16.54 1.18 0.14
CA LEU A 135 17.69 1.44 1.00
C LEU A 135 18.07 0.27 1.92
N ALA A 136 17.19 -0.71 2.07
CA ALA A 136 17.34 -1.83 3.00
C ALA A 136 17.46 -3.20 2.31
N LEU A 137 17.46 -3.23 0.98
CA LEU A 137 17.74 -4.41 0.15
C LEU A 137 19.24 -4.64 0.01
#